data_AF-A0AAJ2LGL9-F1
#
_entry.id   AF-A0AAJ2LGL9-F1
#
_cell.length_a   1.000
_cell.length_b   1.000
_cell.length_c   1.000
_cell.angle_alpha   90.00
_cell.angle_beta   90.00
_cell.angle_gamma   90.00
#
_symmetry.space_group_name_H-M   'P 1'
#
loop_
_entity.id
_entity.type
_entity.pdbx_description
1 polymer ?
#
loop_
_entity_poly.entity_id
_entity_poly.type
_entity_poly.pdbx_seq_one_letter_code
_entity_poly.pdbx_strand_id
1 'polypeptide(L)'
;METIDQLRHYLRNNGYSQFLTCDKPTCVGVYDLRLEKSGSDWRVFETERGQEVATYAKTLDQGEASRAFLQIASTRIYHLKTFKDAERIAKFEAVLEAADIPFERNDVPYEGELRVFVTGSNLLKAQHAAASFGV
;
A
#
# COMPACT_ATOMS: atom_id res chain seq x y z
N MET A 1 -3.09 -5.34 15.79
CA MET A 1 -1.68 -5.33 15.37
C MET A 1 -0.91 -4.52 16.37
N GLU A 2 0.03 -5.13 17.07
CA GLU A 2 0.62 -4.57 18.28
C GLU A 2 2.09 -4.20 18.12
N THR A 3 2.78 -4.79 17.14
CA THR A 3 4.19 -4.50 16.89
C THR A 3 4.46 -4.11 15.44
N ILE A 4 5.57 -3.41 15.23
CA ILE A 4 6.04 -2.99 13.91
C ILE A 4 6.47 -4.20 13.08
N ASP A 5 6.96 -5.27 13.70
CA ASP A 5 7.31 -6.49 12.96
C ASP A 5 6.06 -7.20 12.44
N GLN A 6 4.97 -7.22 13.22
CA GLN A 6 3.67 -7.68 12.71
C GLN A 6 3.18 -6.79 11.55
N LEU A 7 3.33 -5.47 11.66
CA LEU A 7 2.99 -4.53 10.59
C LEU A 7 3.82 -4.77 9.33
N ARG A 8 5.14 -4.91 9.45
CA ARG A 8 6.03 -5.18 8.32
C ARG A 8 5.67 -6.48 7.63
N HIS A 9 5.42 -7.54 8.41
CA HIS A 9 4.98 -8.83 7.86
C HIS A 9 3.63 -8.72 7.15
N TYR A 10 2.67 -8.00 7.75
CA TYR A 10 1.37 -7.73 7.14
C TYR A 10 1.52 -7.00 5.80
N LEU A 11 2.27 -5.90 5.77
CA LEU A 11 2.45 -5.09 4.56
C LEU A 11 3.08 -5.89 3.41
N ARG A 12 4.10 -6.72 3.70
CA ARG A 12 4.72 -7.58 2.67
C ARG A 12 3.75 -8.61 2.09
N ASN A 13 2.83 -9.11 2.90
CA ASN A 13 1.94 -10.20 2.50
C ASN A 13 0.54 -9.74 2.04
N ASN A 14 0.24 -8.43 2.07
CA ASN A 14 -1.09 -7.89 1.79
C ASN A 14 -1.04 -6.76 0.74
N GLY A 15 -0.14 -6.85 -0.23
CA GLY A 15 -0.11 -5.95 -1.39
C GLY A 15 0.48 -4.56 -1.16
N TYR A 16 1.28 -4.37 -0.09
CA TYR A 16 1.99 -3.10 0.15
C TYR A 16 3.48 -3.16 -0.23
N SER A 17 3.98 -4.31 -0.69
CA SER A 17 5.42 -4.61 -0.75
C SER A 17 6.23 -3.71 -1.69
N GLN A 18 5.72 -3.43 -2.89
CA GLN A 18 6.34 -2.53 -3.88
C GLN A 18 6.18 -1.06 -3.52
N PHE A 19 5.26 -0.76 -2.60
CA PHE A 19 5.04 0.58 -2.10
C PHE A 19 5.90 0.89 -0.88
N LEU A 20 6.66 -0.10 -0.38
CA LEU A 20 7.54 0.09 0.76
C LEU A 20 8.71 1.02 0.40
N THR A 21 8.74 2.18 1.05
CA THR A 21 9.84 3.15 0.94
C THR A 21 10.80 3.07 2.13
N CYS A 22 10.38 2.42 3.21
CA CYS A 22 11.19 2.10 4.39
C CYS A 22 10.72 0.77 4.97
N ASP A 23 11.65 -0.11 5.32
CA ASP A 23 11.33 -1.41 5.92
C ASP A 23 12.43 -1.82 6.93
N LYS A 24 12.37 -1.22 8.12
CA LYS A 24 13.34 -1.38 9.22
C LYS A 24 12.61 -1.64 10.55
N PRO A 25 13.26 -2.23 11.56
CA PRO A 25 12.66 -2.48 12.87
C PRO A 25 12.17 -1.21 13.61
N THR A 26 12.60 -0.03 13.19
CA THR A 26 12.22 1.26 13.79
C THR A 26 11.50 2.19 12.82
N CYS A 27 11.31 1.77 11.56
CA CYS A 27 10.74 2.62 10.50
C CYS A 27 10.09 1.74 9.45
N VAL A 28 8.82 1.99 9.16
CA VAL A 28 8.15 1.44 7.99
C VAL A 28 7.49 2.56 7.21
N GLY A 29 7.60 2.52 5.89
CA GLY A 29 7.07 3.55 5.02
C GLY A 29 6.36 2.93 3.85
N VAL A 30 5.20 3.47 3.50
CA VAL A 30 4.41 3.12 2.31
C VAL A 30 4.21 4.42 1.54
N TYR A 31 4.78 4.53 0.34
CA TYR A 31 4.90 5.80 -0.39
C TYR A 31 5.51 6.89 0.52
N ASP A 32 4.80 8.00 0.62
CA ASP A 32 5.13 9.19 1.39
C ASP A 32 4.72 9.06 2.85
N LEU A 33 3.92 8.06 3.21
CA LEU A 33 3.50 7.83 4.59
C LEU A 33 4.57 7.02 5.34
N ARG A 34 4.98 7.48 6.52
CA ARG A 34 5.93 6.81 7.40
C ARG A 34 5.37 6.59 8.79
N LEU A 35 5.72 5.44 9.37
CA LEU A 35 5.67 5.16 10.79
C LEU A 35 7.10 4.98 11.29
N GLU A 36 7.53 5.80 12.25
CA GLU A 36 8.91 5.81 12.75
C GLU A 36 8.95 5.92 14.28
N LYS A 37 9.93 5.24 14.89
CA LYS A 37 10.28 5.44 16.30
C LYS A 37 11.25 6.61 16.45
N SER A 38 10.83 7.64 17.15
CA SER A 38 11.62 8.85 17.46
C SER A 38 11.71 9.04 18.97
N GLY A 39 12.81 8.59 19.57
CA GLY A 39 12.98 8.59 21.02
C GLY A 39 12.03 7.59 21.70
N SER A 40 11.20 8.09 22.63
CA SER A 40 10.13 7.31 23.27
C SER A 40 8.89 7.13 22.40
N ASP A 41 8.71 8.01 21.41
CA ASP A 41 7.44 8.13 20.70
C ASP A 41 7.46 7.38 19.37
N TRP A 42 6.29 6.85 18.99
CA TRP A 42 5.97 6.41 17.65
C TRP A 42 5.23 7.52 16.92
N ARG A 43 5.68 7.82 15.71
CA ARG A 43 5.16 8.91 14.88
C ARG A 43 4.64 8.37 13.57
N VAL A 44 3.46 8.83 13.14
CA VAL A 44 2.92 8.61 11.80
C VAL A 44 2.88 9.95 11.08
N PHE A 45 3.59 10.06 9.97
CA PHE A 45 3.77 11.33 9.25
C PHE A 45 3.90 11.11 7.76
N GLU A 46 3.69 12.17 7.00
CA GLU A 46 3.87 12.21 5.55
C GLU A 46 5.15 12.95 5.20
N THR A 47 5.86 12.46 4.18
CA THR A 47 7.03 13.08 3.61
C THR A 47 6.83 13.44 2.16
N GLU A 48 7.14 14.66 1.74
CA GLU A 48 7.23 15.02 0.34
C GLU A 48 8.69 15.36 0.02
N ARG A 49 9.28 14.74 -1.01
CA ARG A 49 10.70 14.93 -1.40
C ARG A 49 11.68 14.75 -0.23
N GLY A 50 11.36 13.84 0.68
CA GLY A 50 12.17 13.52 1.86
C GLY A 50 12.02 14.49 3.04
N GLN A 51 11.13 15.48 2.96
CA GLN A 51 10.82 16.39 4.06
C GLN A 51 9.46 16.06 4.67
N GLU A 52 9.36 16.08 5.99
CA GLU A 52 8.08 15.92 6.68
C GLU A 52 7.15 17.11 6.37
N VAL A 53 5.95 16.81 5.86
CA VAL A 53 4.94 17.81 5.50
C VAL A 53 3.71 17.78 6.42
N ALA A 54 3.43 16.65 7.06
CA ALA A 54 2.34 16.50 8.02
C ALA A 54 2.62 15.40 9.04
N THR A 55 2.25 15.59 10.30
CA THR A 55 2.19 14.52 11.32
C THR A 55 0.73 14.20 11.60
N TYR A 56 0.35 12.92 11.52
CA TYR A 56 -1.01 12.44 11.77
C TYR A 56 -1.19 11.79 13.14
N ALA A 57 -0.12 11.18 13.68
CA ALA A 57 -0.15 10.59 15.02
C ALA A 57 1.21 10.71 15.69
N LYS A 58 1.19 10.91 17.00
CA LYS A 58 2.37 10.84 17.88
C LYS A 58 1.94 10.26 19.22
N THR A 59 2.42 9.06 19.54
CA THR A 59 1.96 8.30 20.70
C THR A 59 3.08 7.44 21.28
N LEU A 60 2.98 7.09 22.55
CA LEU A 60 3.87 6.10 23.18
C LEU A 60 3.45 4.65 22.86
N ASP A 61 2.20 4.46 22.41
CA ASP A 61 1.64 3.15 22.08
C ASP A 61 1.92 2.78 20.60
N GLN A 62 2.76 1.76 20.41
CA GLN A 62 3.11 1.23 19.10
C GLN A 62 1.92 0.67 18.32
N GLY A 63 0.98 0.02 19.01
CA GLY A 63 -0.21 -0.57 18.41
C GLY A 63 -1.22 0.49 17.96
N GLU A 64 -1.34 1.60 18.69
CA GLU A 64 -2.09 2.78 18.25
C GLU A 64 -1.47 3.39 16.99
N ALA A 65 -0.15 3.65 16.98
CA ALA A 65 0.55 4.17 15.81
C ALA A 65 0.40 3.25 14.59
N SER A 66 0.54 1.93 14.79
CA SER A 66 0.41 0.93 13.70
C SER A 66 -1.00 0.90 13.11
N ARG A 67 -2.04 1.04 13.95
CA ARG A 67 -3.44 1.13 13.50
C ARG A 67 -3.68 2.43 12.72
N ALA A 68 -3.23 3.57 13.24
CA ALA A 68 -3.33 4.86 12.55
C ALA A 68 -2.62 4.82 11.19
N PHE A 69 -1.41 4.25 11.14
CA PHE A 69 -0.67 4.07 9.89
C PHE A 69 -1.45 3.25 8.87
N LEU A 70 -1.96 2.07 9.24
CA LEU A 70 -2.75 1.25 8.31
C LEU A 70 -4.03 1.94 7.86
N GLN A 71 -4.73 2.62 8.77
CA GLN A 71 -5.95 3.33 8.43
C GLN A 71 -5.67 4.38 7.36
N ILE A 72 -4.60 5.16 7.51
CA ILE A 72 -4.20 6.17 6.52
C ILE A 72 -3.70 5.50 5.23
N ALA A 73 -2.83 4.49 5.32
CA ALA A 73 -2.31 3.78 4.16
C ALA A 73 -3.42 3.14 3.31
N SER A 74 -4.43 2.53 3.94
CA SER A 74 -5.56 1.91 3.27
C SER A 74 -6.46 2.90 2.52
N THR A 75 -6.47 4.18 2.92
CA THR A 75 -7.18 5.23 2.18
C THR A 75 -6.40 5.75 0.97
N ARG A 76 -5.13 5.35 0.82
CA ARG A 76 -4.24 5.79 -0.25
C ARG A 76 -3.97 4.71 -1.29
N ILE A 77 -4.23 3.45 -0.95
CA ILE A 77 -4.12 2.31 -1.85
C ILE A 77 -5.52 1.79 -2.14
N TYR A 78 -5.89 1.82 -3.41
CA TYR A 78 -7.22 1.54 -3.89
C TYR A 78 -7.24 0.20 -4.61
N HIS A 79 -8.26 -0.60 -4.28
CA HIS A 79 -8.58 -1.79 -5.05
C HIS A 79 -9.09 -1.39 -6.44
N LEU A 80 -8.40 -1.86 -7.48
CA LEU A 80 -8.75 -1.58 -8.86
C LEU A 80 -9.68 -2.64 -9.44
N LYS A 81 -9.32 -3.92 -9.33
CA LYS A 81 -10.09 -5.03 -9.92
C LYS A 81 -9.73 -6.38 -9.31
N THR A 82 -10.71 -7.28 -9.25
CA THR A 82 -10.54 -8.69 -8.88
C THR A 82 -10.63 -9.59 -10.11
N PHE A 83 -9.77 -10.59 -10.21
CA PHE A 83 -9.79 -11.64 -11.22
C PHE A 83 -9.85 -13.02 -10.56
N LYS A 84 -10.52 -13.97 -11.21
CA LYS A 84 -10.54 -15.40 -10.80
C LYS A 84 -9.68 -16.28 -11.73
N ASP A 85 -8.97 -15.65 -12.65
CA ASP A 85 -8.22 -16.30 -13.71
C ASP A 85 -6.85 -15.64 -13.86
N ALA A 86 -5.80 -16.46 -13.77
CA ALA A 86 -4.41 -16.06 -13.87
C ALA A 86 -4.04 -15.50 -15.26
N GLU A 87 -4.73 -15.93 -16.32
CA GLU A 87 -4.45 -15.41 -17.67
C GLU A 87 -4.99 -13.99 -17.83
N ARG A 88 -6.20 -13.72 -17.32
CA ARG A 88 -6.80 -12.39 -17.36
C ARG A 88 -6.03 -11.38 -16.53
N ILE A 89 -5.47 -11.77 -15.37
CA ILE A 89 -4.64 -10.84 -14.60
C ILE A 89 -3.36 -10.49 -15.36
N ALA A 90 -2.69 -11.45 -16.01
CA ALA A 90 -1.48 -11.17 -16.78
C ALA A 90 -1.73 -10.20 -17.94
N LYS A 91 -2.86 -10.35 -18.65
CA LYS A 91 -3.25 -9.41 -19.71
C LYS A 91 -3.58 -8.02 -19.15
N PHE A 92 -4.25 -7.96 -17.99
CA PHE A 92 -4.58 -6.70 -17.34
C PHE A 92 -3.34 -5.94 -16.89
N GLU A 93 -2.34 -6.66 -16.39
CA GLU A 93 -1.08 -6.09 -15.98
C GLU A 93 -0.28 -5.54 -17.13
N ALA A 94 -0.21 -6.26 -18.25
CA ALA A 94 0.42 -5.73 -19.45
C ALA A 94 -0.19 -4.38 -19.87
N VAL A 95 -1.49 -4.17 -19.65
CA VAL A 95 -2.16 -2.88 -19.89
C VAL A 95 -1.70 -1.80 -18.89
N LEU A 96 -1.58 -2.15 -17.61
CA LEU A 96 -1.09 -1.21 -16.59
C LEU A 96 0.40 -0.87 -16.78
N GLU A 97 1.23 -1.85 -17.13
CA GLU A 97 2.65 -1.69 -17.46
C GLU A 97 2.84 -0.82 -18.71
N ALA A 98 2.09 -1.11 -19.79
CA ALA A 98 2.12 -0.29 -21.01
C ALA A 98 1.69 1.15 -20.76
N ALA A 99 0.85 1.37 -19.75
CA ALA A 99 0.42 2.70 -19.33
C ALA A 99 1.37 3.34 -18.30
N ASP A 100 2.47 2.70 -17.88
CA ASP A 100 3.35 3.17 -16.81
C ASP A 100 2.58 3.46 -15.52
N ILE A 101 1.86 2.46 -15.02
CA ILE A 101 1.05 2.51 -13.81
C ILE A 101 1.59 1.46 -12.83
N PRO A 102 2.18 1.87 -11.70
CA PRO A 102 2.56 0.94 -10.64
C PRO A 102 1.32 0.26 -10.02
N PHE A 103 1.36 -1.07 -9.86
CA PHE A 103 0.28 -1.86 -9.27
C PHE A 103 0.82 -3.03 -8.44
N GLU A 104 -0.04 -3.60 -7.60
CA GLU A 104 0.26 -4.77 -6.78
C GLU A 104 -0.81 -5.84 -6.88
N ARG A 105 -0.38 -7.11 -6.76
CA ARG A 105 -1.25 -8.27 -6.62
C ARG A 105 -1.46 -8.62 -5.15
N ASN A 106 -2.67 -8.99 -4.79
CA ASN A 106 -2.96 -9.72 -3.56
C ASN A 106 -3.72 -11.00 -3.90
N ASP A 107 -3.08 -12.13 -3.64
CA ASP A 107 -3.68 -13.44 -3.86
C ASP A 107 -4.55 -13.79 -2.65
N VAL A 108 -5.78 -14.24 -2.91
CA VAL A 108 -6.73 -14.72 -1.90
C VAL A 108 -6.97 -16.21 -2.16
N PRO A 109 -6.09 -17.10 -1.63
CA PRO A 109 -6.04 -18.50 -2.05
C PRO A 109 -7.33 -19.27 -1.79
N TYR A 110 -8.03 -18.94 -0.70
CA TYR A 110 -9.27 -19.62 -0.33
C TYR A 110 -10.46 -19.29 -1.27
N GLU A 111 -10.47 -18.08 -1.85
CA GLU A 111 -11.54 -17.63 -2.75
C GLU A 111 -11.18 -17.85 -4.23
N GLY A 112 -9.94 -18.26 -4.53
CA GLY A 112 -9.41 -18.35 -5.88
C GLY A 112 -9.38 -17.00 -6.58
N GLU A 113 -9.16 -15.93 -5.83
CA GLU A 113 -9.20 -14.55 -6.32
C GLU A 113 -7.82 -13.91 -6.32
N LEU A 114 -7.58 -13.05 -7.31
CA LEU A 114 -6.39 -12.22 -7.44
C LEU A 114 -6.85 -10.76 -7.53
N ARG A 115 -6.45 -9.93 -6.58
CA ARG A 115 -6.88 -8.53 -6.48
C ARG A 115 -5.74 -7.62 -6.90
N VAL A 116 -6.04 -6.65 -7.75
CA VAL A 116 -5.07 -5.64 -8.23
C VAL A 116 -5.29 -4.33 -7.51
N PHE A 117 -4.24 -3.74 -6.96
CA PHE A 117 -4.26 -2.49 -6.21
C PHE A 117 -3.37 -1.45 -6.87
N VAL A 118 -3.78 -0.18 -6.78
CA VAL A 118 -3.02 0.99 -7.26
C VAL A 118 -3.08 2.10 -6.23
N THR A 119 -2.18 3.07 -6.33
CA THR A 119 -2.28 4.27 -5.50
C THR A 119 -3.36 5.24 -5.93
N GLY A 120 -3.80 6.09 -5.00
CA GLY A 120 -4.71 7.19 -5.27
C GLY A 120 -4.22 8.13 -6.38
N SER A 121 -2.93 8.45 -6.41
CA SER A 121 -2.33 9.26 -7.48
C SER A 121 -2.44 8.62 -8.85
N ASN A 122 -2.49 7.29 -8.92
CA ASN A 122 -2.63 6.52 -10.15
C ASN A 122 -4.06 6.05 -10.43
N LEU A 123 -4.99 6.21 -9.48
CA LEU A 123 -6.32 5.61 -9.54
C LEU A 123 -7.10 5.99 -10.79
N LEU A 124 -7.14 7.29 -11.13
CA LEU A 124 -7.91 7.76 -12.28
C LEU A 124 -7.31 7.23 -13.59
N LYS A 125 -5.98 7.29 -13.75
CA LYS A 125 -5.25 6.73 -14.90
C LYS A 125 -5.48 5.22 -15.02
N ALA A 126 -5.45 4.51 -13.88
CA ALA A 126 -5.69 3.08 -13.81
C ALA A 126 -7.14 2.70 -14.13
N GLN A 127 -8.13 3.48 -13.71
CA GLN A 127 -9.53 3.29 -14.06
C GLN A 127 -9.77 3.45 -15.57
N HIS A 128 -9.13 4.44 -16.20
CA HIS A 128 -9.17 4.60 -17.65
C HIS A 128 -8.56 3.40 -18.39
N ALA A 129 -7.36 2.98 -17.99
CA ALA A 129 -6.70 1.80 -18.54
C ALA A 129 -7.54 0.51 -18.33
N ALA A 130 -8.19 0.40 -17.18
CA ALA A 130 -9.04 -0.73 -16.85
C ALA A 130 -10.36 -0.77 -17.62
N ALA A 131 -10.90 0.39 -17.99
CA ALA A 131 -12.08 0.47 -18.85
C ALA A 131 -11.78 -0.04 -20.26
N SER A 132 -10.59 0.25 -20.82
CA SER A 132 -10.15 -0.28 -22.11
C SER A 132 -9.88 -1.79 -22.13
N PHE A 133 -9.69 -2.41 -20.95
CA PHE A 133 -9.52 -3.86 -20.83
C PHE A 133 -10.84 -4.66 -20.86
N GLY A 134 -11.98 -3.98 -20.69
CA GLY A 134 -13.31 -4.57 -20.60
C GLY A 134 -14.17 -4.49 -21.87
N VAL A 135 -13.61 -4.05 -22.99
CA VAL A 135 -14.21 -4.10 -24.33
C VAL A 135 -13.60 -5.26 -25.11
#